data_AF-A0A3A9ZSR8-F1
#
_entry.id   AF-A0A3A9ZSR8-F1
#
_cell.length_a   1.000
_cell.length_b   1.000
_cell.length_c   1.000
_cell.angle_alpha   90.00
_cell.angle_beta   90.00
_cell.angle_gamma   90.00
#
_symmetry.space_group_name_H-M   'P 1'
#
loop_
_entity.id
_entity.type
_entity.pdbx_description
1 polymer ?
#
loop_
_entity_poly.entity_id
_entity_poly.type
_entity_poly.pdbx_seq_one_letter_code
_entity_poly.pdbx_strand_id
1 'polypeptide(L)'
;MLLVLTAAITYVAVRPNPDDQPEITLGGAGAAGGRTSGPSGYTYQRSKEPDRTEIIDSSGQPVAVMTDGARTVQIYGPTRTFEEPTFTSAKVDTQVWVRIAPQPWRAGAETQAWFVDWLSAARQDRSPDVLAIAFEYVDEAPAKKNNDGQQYAGDASFGPPDPADPDGRQERSDFYDYLGVSWTFPDGKSETPEPQRKLALDCSGYLRMVYGHRLGYPLRGTNTPGEGLPRRAYAMAEFGPGAQLMPNSGQRARAIDRLLPGDLVFLNAQPVPNDQIDHSGIYLGLDDGGHHRFISSRSQTDGPTMGDLSGAPLLDGSGYWPDRWLTARRI
;
A
#
# COMPACT_ATOMS: atom_id res chain seq x y z
N MET A 1 53.10 -28.48 -3.90
CA MET A 1 52.37 -27.20 -3.83
C MET A 1 51.78 -27.00 -5.22
N LEU A 2 50.51 -27.28 -5.52
CA LEU A 2 49.26 -26.84 -4.88
C LEU A 2 48.17 -27.90 -5.21
N LEU A 3 47.38 -28.33 -4.22
CA LEU A 3 46.24 -29.22 -4.40
C LEU A 3 44.99 -28.35 -4.63
N VAL A 4 44.25 -28.57 -5.72
CA VAL A 4 42.95 -27.91 -5.96
C VAL A 4 41.85 -28.90 -5.62
N LEU A 5 41.16 -28.65 -4.51
CA LEU A 5 39.94 -29.36 -4.11
C LEU A 5 38.73 -28.62 -4.70
N THR A 6 38.04 -29.24 -5.65
CA THR A 6 36.72 -28.80 -6.10
C THR A 6 35.65 -29.38 -5.18
N ALA A 7 35.04 -28.55 -4.35
CA ALA A 7 33.86 -28.92 -3.57
C ALA A 7 32.61 -28.65 -4.42
N ALA A 8 31.89 -29.70 -4.80
CA ALA A 8 30.55 -29.58 -5.37
C ALA A 8 29.55 -29.46 -4.22
N ILE A 9 28.89 -28.30 -4.09
CA ILE A 9 27.78 -28.09 -3.17
C ILE A 9 26.48 -28.38 -3.93
N THR A 10 25.88 -29.53 -3.68
CA THR A 10 24.51 -29.84 -4.09
C THR A 10 23.53 -29.03 -3.24
N TYR A 11 22.86 -28.05 -3.85
CA TYR A 11 21.66 -27.44 -3.28
C TYR A 11 20.52 -28.46 -3.31
N VAL A 12 20.14 -28.99 -2.15
CA VAL A 12 18.86 -29.66 -1.99
C VAL A 12 17.83 -28.54 -1.80
N ALA A 13 17.11 -28.18 -2.87
CA ALA A 13 15.92 -27.36 -2.76
C ALA A 13 14.84 -28.18 -2.06
N VAL A 14 14.70 -28.00 -0.75
CA VAL A 14 13.54 -28.48 -0.01
C VAL A 14 12.35 -27.67 -0.52
N ARG A 15 11.49 -28.29 -1.32
CA ARG A 15 10.20 -27.69 -1.70
C ARG A 15 9.30 -27.71 -0.45
N PRO A 16 8.73 -26.57 -0.03
CA PRO A 16 7.69 -26.55 1.01
C PRO A 16 6.51 -27.43 0.58
N ASN A 17 5.93 -28.15 1.53
CA ASN A 17 4.74 -28.96 1.30
C ASN A 17 3.54 -28.02 1.05
N PRO A 18 2.64 -28.26 0.08
CA PRO A 18 1.44 -27.43 -0.11
C PRO A 18 0.50 -27.31 1.11
N ASP A 19 0.71 -28.13 2.15
CA ASP A 19 0.02 -28.03 3.44
C ASP A 19 0.72 -27.11 4.46
N ASP A 20 1.94 -26.62 4.18
CA ASP A 20 2.61 -25.56 4.94
C ASP A 20 2.02 -24.20 4.53
N GLN A 21 0.74 -23.99 4.82
CA GLN A 21 0.19 -22.64 4.87
C GLN A 21 0.95 -21.90 5.98
N PRO A 22 1.61 -20.75 5.72
CA PRO A 22 2.08 -19.93 6.81
C PRO A 22 0.86 -19.54 7.64
N GLU A 23 0.79 -20.04 8.87
CA GLU A 23 -0.07 -19.43 9.88
C GLU A 23 0.35 -17.96 9.92
N ILE A 24 -0.51 -17.09 9.38
CA ILE A 24 -0.42 -15.65 9.67
C ILE A 24 -0.71 -15.56 11.15
N THR A 25 0.37 -15.62 11.93
CA THR A 25 0.33 -15.28 13.34
C THR A 25 0.06 -13.79 13.33
N LEU A 26 -1.22 -13.43 13.50
CA LEU A 26 -1.63 -12.11 13.93
C LEU A 26 -0.64 -11.72 15.04
N GLY A 27 0.23 -10.74 14.74
CA GLY A 27 1.42 -10.45 15.53
C GLY A 27 1.11 -10.57 17.01
N GLY A 28 1.90 -11.40 17.71
CA GLY A 28 1.77 -11.72 19.12
C GLY A 28 2.03 -10.50 20.02
N ALA A 29 1.22 -9.46 19.89
CA ALA A 29 1.00 -8.47 20.92
C ALA A 29 -0.01 -9.10 21.88
N GLY A 30 0.43 -9.43 23.09
CA GLY A 30 -0.39 -10.08 24.11
C GLY A 30 -1.78 -9.45 24.20
N ALA A 31 -2.82 -10.28 24.10
CA ALA A 31 -4.21 -9.89 24.25
C ALA A 31 -4.45 -9.35 25.66
N ALA A 32 -4.18 -8.06 25.86
CA ALA A 32 -4.49 -7.32 27.08
C ALA A 32 -5.79 -6.49 26.93
N GLY A 33 -6.67 -6.87 26.00
CA GLY A 33 -7.94 -6.20 25.72
C GLY A 33 -9.13 -7.15 25.89
N GLY A 34 -10.15 -6.69 26.62
CA GLY A 34 -11.37 -7.45 26.88
C GLY A 34 -12.12 -7.81 25.59
N ARG A 35 -12.54 -9.07 25.47
CA ARG A 35 -13.42 -9.55 24.39
C ARG A 35 -14.86 -9.12 24.70
N THR A 36 -15.50 -8.46 23.75
CA THR A 36 -16.93 -8.17 23.83
C THR A 36 -17.66 -8.90 22.71
N SER A 37 -18.75 -9.59 23.07
CA SER A 37 -19.71 -10.09 22.10
C SER A 37 -20.55 -8.92 21.63
N GLY A 38 -20.51 -8.60 20.33
CA GLY A 38 -21.24 -7.47 19.78
C GLY A 38 -22.48 -7.89 18.97
N PRO A 39 -23.16 -6.91 18.35
CA PRO A 39 -24.30 -7.17 17.48
C PRO A 39 -23.87 -8.10 16.33
N SER A 40 -24.79 -8.91 15.81
CA SER A 40 -24.58 -9.87 14.70
C SER A 40 -23.66 -11.08 14.96
N GLY A 41 -23.36 -11.40 16.22
CA GLY A 41 -22.63 -12.63 16.57
C GLY A 41 -21.11 -12.54 16.33
N TYR A 42 -20.59 -11.35 16.07
CA TYR A 42 -19.15 -11.09 16.03
C TYR A 42 -18.58 -10.87 17.43
N THR A 43 -17.34 -11.28 17.61
CA THR A 43 -16.48 -10.87 18.71
C THR A 43 -15.59 -9.72 18.27
N TYR A 44 -15.51 -8.69 19.08
CA TYR A 44 -14.63 -7.53 18.86
C TYR A 44 -13.48 -7.60 19.87
N GLN A 45 -12.26 -7.75 19.36
CA GLN A 45 -11.05 -7.82 20.17
C GLN A 45 -10.23 -6.55 19.97
N ARG A 46 -9.87 -5.91 21.09
CA ARG A 46 -8.98 -4.75 21.09
C ARG A 46 -7.53 -5.16 21.22
N SER A 47 -6.71 -4.60 20.35
CA SER A 47 -5.26 -4.75 20.35
C SER A 47 -4.61 -3.36 20.35
N LYS A 48 -3.35 -3.29 20.81
CA LYS A 48 -2.55 -2.07 20.84
C LYS A 48 -1.41 -2.14 19.84
N GLU A 49 -0.76 -0.99 19.63
CA GLU A 49 0.42 -0.83 18.78
C GLU A 49 0.25 -1.27 17.30
N PRO A 50 -0.60 -0.59 16.52
CA PRO A 50 -1.47 0.52 16.90
C PRO A 50 -2.78 0.04 17.55
N ASP A 51 -3.47 0.97 18.20
CA ASP A 51 -4.82 0.75 18.72
C ASP A 51 -5.76 0.35 17.59
N ARG A 52 -6.32 -0.85 17.68
CA ARG A 52 -7.14 -1.46 16.63
C ARG A 52 -8.18 -2.41 17.19
N THR A 53 -9.23 -2.64 16.40
CA THR A 53 -10.25 -3.65 16.63
C THR A 53 -10.14 -4.74 15.59
N GLU A 54 -9.98 -5.98 16.04
CA GLU A 54 -10.06 -7.19 15.24
C GLU A 54 -11.47 -7.78 15.42
N ILE A 55 -12.16 -8.04 14.30
CA ILE A 55 -13.49 -8.67 14.27
C ILE A 55 -13.31 -10.14 13.94
N ILE A 56 -13.92 -10.99 14.75
CA ILE A 56 -13.92 -12.44 14.59
C ILE A 56 -15.37 -12.92 14.53
N ASP A 57 -15.69 -13.85 13.63
CA ASP A 57 -17.01 -14.47 13.58
C ASP A 57 -17.22 -15.55 14.64
N SER A 58 -18.43 -16.10 14.71
CA SER A 58 -18.79 -17.14 15.66
C SER A 58 -18.04 -18.46 15.46
N SER A 59 -17.40 -18.66 14.29
CA SER A 59 -16.56 -19.82 13.99
C SER A 59 -15.09 -19.61 14.36
N GLY A 60 -14.73 -18.42 14.84
CA GLY A 60 -13.35 -18.05 15.19
C GLY A 60 -12.54 -17.53 14.01
N GLN A 61 -13.15 -17.31 12.84
CA GLN A 61 -12.44 -16.81 11.66
C GLN A 61 -12.33 -15.29 11.68
N PRO A 62 -11.20 -14.71 11.25
CA PRO A 62 -11.04 -13.27 11.15
C PRO A 62 -11.98 -12.70 10.07
N VAL A 63 -12.61 -11.57 10.38
CA VAL A 63 -13.57 -10.89 9.50
C VAL A 63 -13.00 -9.57 9.01
N ALA A 64 -12.49 -8.74 9.93
CA ALA A 64 -11.90 -7.46 9.58
C ALA A 64 -10.93 -6.95 10.66
N VAL A 65 -10.04 -6.04 10.26
CA VAL A 65 -9.22 -5.23 11.17
C VAL A 65 -9.45 -3.75 10.88
N MET A 66 -9.79 -2.99 11.91
CA MET A 66 -9.93 -1.53 11.83
C MET A 66 -8.97 -0.89 12.81
N THR A 67 -8.26 0.14 12.37
CA THR A 67 -7.27 0.84 13.20
C THR A 67 -7.78 2.21 13.57
N ASP A 68 -7.65 2.59 14.84
CA ASP A 68 -8.19 3.86 15.32
C ASP A 68 -7.56 5.04 14.55
N GLY A 69 -8.41 5.96 14.11
CA GLY A 69 -8.04 7.09 13.27
C GLY A 69 -7.97 6.78 11.77
N ALA A 70 -7.86 5.52 11.35
CA ALA A 70 -7.77 5.12 9.94
C ALA A 70 -9.15 4.87 9.32
N ARG A 71 -9.26 5.05 8.00
CA ARG A 71 -10.43 4.66 7.20
C ARG A 71 -10.21 3.39 6.39
N THR A 72 -8.97 3.03 6.11
CA THR A 72 -8.61 1.74 5.53
C THR A 72 -8.95 0.63 6.51
N VAL A 73 -9.67 -0.36 6.01
CA VAL A 73 -10.11 -1.54 6.77
C VAL A 73 -9.72 -2.76 5.97
N GLN A 74 -8.95 -3.64 6.60
CA GLN A 74 -8.63 -4.95 6.05
C GLN A 74 -9.79 -5.89 6.31
N ILE A 75 -10.49 -6.33 5.27
CA ILE A 75 -11.59 -7.29 5.32
C ILE A 75 -11.07 -8.63 4.79
N TYR A 76 -11.30 -9.72 5.53
CA TYR A 76 -10.93 -11.06 5.09
C TYR A 76 -12.04 -11.63 4.19
N GLY A 77 -11.64 -12.09 3.01
CA GLY A 77 -12.52 -12.58 1.96
C GLY A 77 -11.86 -13.67 1.11
N PRO A 78 -12.39 -13.94 -0.09
CA PRO A 78 -11.81 -14.92 -1.00
C PRO A 78 -10.35 -14.61 -1.31
N THR A 79 -9.52 -15.65 -1.37
CA THR A 79 -8.13 -15.56 -1.81
C THR A 79 -8.05 -15.06 -3.25
N ARG A 80 -7.05 -14.24 -3.52
CA ARG A 80 -6.68 -13.76 -4.85
C ARG A 80 -5.18 -13.58 -4.95
N THR A 81 -4.68 -13.67 -6.17
CA THR A 81 -3.27 -13.55 -6.51
C THR A 81 -3.05 -12.29 -7.33
N PHE A 82 -2.02 -11.54 -6.98
CA PHE A 82 -1.52 -10.42 -7.79
C PHE A 82 -0.18 -10.80 -8.42
N GLU A 83 -0.07 -10.53 -9.72
CA GLU A 83 1.11 -10.86 -10.53
C GLU A 83 1.43 -9.69 -11.47
N GLU A 84 2.73 -9.43 -11.68
CA GLU A 84 3.25 -8.47 -12.64
C GLU A 84 4.50 -9.10 -13.32
N PRO A 85 4.30 -9.98 -14.31
CA PRO A 85 5.35 -10.87 -14.79
C PRO A 85 6.47 -10.18 -15.58
N THR A 86 6.30 -8.92 -16.00
CA THR A 86 7.32 -8.19 -16.78
C THR A 86 8.65 -8.11 -16.05
N PHE A 87 8.63 -7.81 -14.75
CA PHE A 87 9.82 -7.47 -13.98
C PHE A 87 10.06 -8.36 -12.75
N THR A 88 9.19 -9.33 -12.47
CA THR A 88 9.39 -10.30 -11.39
C THR A 88 8.60 -11.59 -11.63
N SER A 89 9.04 -12.69 -11.03
CA SER A 89 8.24 -13.91 -10.91
C SER A 89 7.46 -13.98 -9.61
N ALA A 90 7.71 -13.05 -8.67
CA ALA A 90 7.06 -13.04 -7.36
C ALA A 90 5.57 -12.78 -7.50
N LYS A 91 4.79 -13.41 -6.63
CA LYS A 91 3.34 -13.31 -6.57
C LYS A 91 2.91 -12.90 -5.18
N VAL A 92 1.82 -12.16 -5.08
CA VAL A 92 1.21 -11.87 -3.78
C VAL A 92 -0.14 -12.58 -3.69
N ASP A 93 -0.19 -13.64 -2.89
CA ASP A 93 -1.43 -14.32 -2.52
C ASP A 93 -2.00 -13.71 -1.25
N THR A 94 -3.25 -13.26 -1.31
CA THR A 94 -3.89 -12.61 -0.16
C THR A 94 -5.39 -12.85 -0.09
N GLN A 95 -5.88 -13.00 1.14
CA GLN A 95 -7.31 -12.98 1.47
C GLN A 95 -7.77 -11.59 1.92
N VAL A 96 -6.85 -10.62 2.01
CA VAL A 96 -7.16 -9.27 2.49
C VAL A 96 -7.70 -8.41 1.36
N TRP A 97 -8.86 -7.84 1.61
CA TRP A 97 -9.53 -6.83 0.80
C TRP A 97 -9.52 -5.51 1.58
N VAL A 98 -8.91 -4.47 1.04
CA VAL A 98 -8.72 -3.19 1.72
C VAL A 98 -9.78 -2.21 1.25
N ARG A 99 -10.78 -1.97 2.11
CA ARG A 99 -11.89 -1.06 1.85
C ARG A 99 -11.69 0.27 2.56
N ILE A 100 -12.31 1.34 2.04
CA ILE A 100 -12.31 2.67 2.67
C ILE A 100 -13.65 2.87 3.39
N ALA A 101 -13.61 2.96 4.71
CA ALA A 101 -14.73 3.33 5.55
C ALA A 101 -15.15 4.79 5.29
N PRO A 102 -16.43 5.17 5.51
CA PRO A 102 -16.89 6.54 5.27
C PRO A 102 -16.25 7.57 6.22
N GLN A 103 -15.77 7.12 7.39
CA GLN A 103 -15.13 7.98 8.39
C GLN A 103 -14.07 7.19 9.18
N PRO A 104 -13.15 7.88 9.86
CA PRO A 104 -12.14 7.25 10.71
C PRO A 104 -12.74 6.31 11.74
N TRP A 105 -12.11 5.14 11.91
CA TRP A 105 -12.47 4.20 12.96
C TRP A 105 -12.13 4.76 14.35
N ARG A 106 -12.93 4.38 15.35
CA ARG A 106 -12.68 4.63 16.77
C ARG A 106 -13.26 3.49 17.59
N ALA A 107 -12.65 3.17 18.73
CA ALA A 107 -13.21 2.21 19.67
C ALA A 107 -14.68 2.57 20.04
N GLY A 108 -15.56 1.57 20.07
CA GLY A 108 -17.00 1.74 20.29
C GLY A 108 -17.80 2.02 19.01
N ALA A 109 -17.16 2.19 17.85
CA ALA A 109 -17.85 2.32 16.57
C ALA A 109 -18.58 1.05 16.14
N GLU A 110 -18.21 -0.11 16.69
CA GLU A 110 -18.84 -1.40 16.41
C GLU A 110 -20.35 -1.46 16.73
N THR A 111 -20.85 -0.54 17.56
CA THR A 111 -22.27 -0.43 17.91
C THR A 111 -23.01 0.66 17.12
N GLN A 112 -22.29 1.43 16.29
CA GLN A 112 -22.86 2.56 15.56
C GLN A 112 -23.47 2.08 14.24
N ALA A 113 -24.68 2.57 13.92
CA ALA A 113 -25.42 2.16 12.73
C ALA A 113 -24.61 2.30 11.43
N TRP A 114 -23.89 3.42 11.27
CA TRP A 114 -23.06 3.65 10.09
C TRP A 114 -22.06 2.53 9.84
N PHE A 115 -21.49 1.94 10.91
CA PHE A 115 -20.47 0.91 10.79
C PHE A 115 -21.09 -0.44 10.51
N VAL A 116 -22.16 -0.78 11.22
CA VAL A 116 -22.90 -2.03 11.00
C VAL A 116 -23.38 -2.13 9.56
N ASP A 117 -23.99 -1.06 9.05
CA ASP A 117 -24.48 -0.99 7.67
C ASP A 117 -23.33 -1.03 6.66
N TRP A 118 -22.28 -0.24 6.89
CA TRP A 118 -21.12 -0.18 6.01
C TRP A 118 -20.37 -1.51 5.96
N LEU A 119 -20.09 -2.17 7.09
CA LEU A 119 -19.35 -3.43 7.12
C LEU A 119 -20.15 -4.52 6.38
N SER A 120 -21.46 -4.59 6.60
CA SER A 120 -22.34 -5.52 5.89
C SER A 120 -22.27 -5.36 4.37
N ALA A 121 -22.30 -4.11 3.89
CA ALA A 121 -22.16 -3.80 2.47
C ALA A 121 -20.74 -4.08 1.95
N ALA A 122 -19.71 -3.67 2.68
CA ALA A 122 -18.31 -3.82 2.29
C ALA A 122 -17.89 -5.29 2.15
N ARG A 123 -18.45 -6.20 2.96
CA ARG A 123 -18.23 -7.66 2.83
C ARG A 123 -18.88 -8.25 1.58
N GLN A 124 -19.93 -7.62 1.06
CA GLN A 124 -20.63 -8.05 -0.16
C GLN A 124 -20.08 -7.35 -1.42
N ASP A 125 -19.32 -6.28 -1.25
CA ASP A 125 -18.71 -5.54 -2.34
C ASP A 125 -17.68 -6.40 -3.09
N ARG A 126 -17.85 -6.47 -4.42
CA ARG A 126 -16.97 -7.17 -5.36
C ARG A 126 -16.25 -6.21 -6.31
N SER A 127 -16.45 -4.90 -6.16
CA SER A 127 -15.69 -3.90 -6.88
C SER A 127 -14.19 -3.98 -6.52
N PRO A 128 -13.30 -3.52 -7.41
CA PRO A 128 -11.88 -3.40 -7.09
C PRO A 128 -11.65 -2.61 -5.80
N ASP A 129 -10.83 -3.15 -4.91
CA ASP A 129 -10.39 -2.51 -3.66
C ASP A 129 -9.02 -1.83 -3.86
N VAL A 130 -8.37 -1.33 -2.79
CA VAL A 130 -7.05 -0.68 -2.90
C VAL A 130 -6.04 -1.53 -3.66
N LEU A 131 -5.91 -2.82 -3.31
CA LEU A 131 -4.90 -3.68 -3.93
C LEU A 131 -5.24 -3.96 -5.40
N ALA A 132 -6.50 -4.24 -5.73
CA ALA A 132 -6.89 -4.43 -7.12
C ALA A 132 -6.68 -3.18 -7.97
N ILE A 133 -7.01 -1.99 -7.45
CA ILE A 133 -6.82 -0.72 -8.15
C ILE A 133 -5.33 -0.38 -8.30
N ALA A 134 -4.50 -0.75 -7.32
CA ALA A 134 -3.05 -0.55 -7.38
C ALA A 134 -2.44 -1.22 -8.65
N PHE A 135 -2.94 -2.40 -9.02
CA PHE A 135 -2.49 -3.14 -10.21
C PHE A 135 -3.14 -2.67 -11.53
N GLU A 136 -4.04 -1.69 -11.52
CA GLU A 136 -4.61 -1.16 -12.76
C GLU A 136 -3.70 -0.15 -13.48
N TYR A 137 -2.51 0.13 -12.93
CA TYR A 137 -1.58 1.14 -13.43
C TYR A 137 -0.16 0.61 -13.64
N VAL A 138 0.04 -0.70 -13.48
CA VAL A 138 1.36 -1.31 -13.75
C VAL A 138 1.64 -1.36 -15.25
N ASP A 139 2.89 -1.67 -15.59
CA ASP A 139 3.32 -1.94 -16.96
C ASP A 139 2.33 -2.88 -17.69
N GLU A 140 2.00 -2.52 -18.93
CA GLU A 140 1.04 -3.23 -19.80
C GLU A 140 -0.40 -3.35 -19.25
N ALA A 141 -0.74 -2.68 -18.14
CA ALA A 141 -2.11 -2.72 -17.61
C ALA A 141 -3.12 -2.22 -18.66
N PRO A 142 -4.22 -2.96 -18.90
CA PRO A 142 -5.13 -2.66 -19.99
C PRO A 142 -5.86 -1.34 -19.77
N ALA A 143 -5.85 -0.48 -20.80
CA ALA A 143 -6.53 0.79 -20.76
C ALA A 143 -8.05 0.63 -20.55
N LYS A 144 -8.57 1.21 -19.47
CA LYS A 144 -10.01 1.32 -19.20
C LYS A 144 -10.46 2.74 -19.50
N LYS A 145 -11.55 2.86 -20.26
CA LYS A 145 -12.11 4.15 -20.69
C LYS A 145 -13.52 4.35 -20.17
N ASN A 146 -13.86 5.60 -19.85
CA ASN A 146 -15.23 5.98 -19.51
C ASN A 146 -16.08 6.14 -20.79
N ASN A 147 -17.35 6.51 -20.63
CA ASN A 147 -18.29 6.66 -21.75
C ASN A 147 -17.87 7.77 -22.75
N ASP A 148 -17.06 8.72 -22.32
CA ASP A 148 -16.53 9.81 -23.15
C ASP A 148 -15.20 9.42 -23.84
N GLY A 149 -14.75 8.17 -23.66
CA GLY A 149 -13.51 7.65 -24.23
C GLY A 149 -12.24 8.07 -23.49
N GLN A 150 -12.35 8.76 -22.35
CA GLN A 150 -11.21 9.14 -21.51
C GLN A 150 -10.70 7.92 -20.74
N GLN A 151 -9.39 7.68 -20.81
CA GLN A 151 -8.72 6.65 -20.04
C GLN A 151 -8.67 7.04 -18.56
N TYR A 152 -9.21 6.19 -17.69
CA TYR A 152 -9.20 6.37 -16.23
C TYR A 152 -8.36 5.31 -15.50
N ALA A 153 -7.91 4.28 -16.21
CA ALA A 153 -7.02 3.22 -15.72
C ALA A 153 -6.21 2.65 -16.89
N GLY A 154 -5.09 2.01 -16.62
CA GLY A 154 -4.15 1.48 -17.59
C GLY A 154 -2.72 1.87 -17.26
N ASP A 155 -1.78 1.32 -18.03
CA ASP A 155 -0.34 1.58 -17.92
C ASP A 155 -0.03 3.07 -17.71
N ALA A 156 0.76 3.35 -16.68
CA ALA A 156 1.12 4.68 -16.23
C ALA A 156 2.63 4.85 -16.23
N SER A 157 3.11 5.85 -16.97
CA SER A 157 4.51 6.31 -16.87
C SER A 157 4.80 6.95 -15.51
N PHE A 158 6.07 7.10 -15.13
CA PHE A 158 6.44 7.90 -13.95
C PHE A 158 6.32 9.41 -14.25
N GLY A 159 6.76 9.79 -15.44
CA GLY A 159 6.82 11.18 -15.89
C GLY A 159 7.59 11.32 -17.20
N PRO A 160 7.70 12.54 -17.74
CA PRO A 160 8.49 12.80 -18.93
C PRO A 160 9.98 12.48 -18.65
N PRO A 161 10.76 12.13 -19.68
CA PRO A 161 12.21 11.96 -19.55
C PRO A 161 12.89 13.14 -18.85
N ASP A 162 13.88 12.86 -18.01
CA ASP A 162 14.70 13.89 -17.38
C ASP A 162 15.81 14.34 -18.36
N PRO A 163 15.88 15.64 -18.73
CA PRO A 163 16.97 16.14 -19.58
C PRO A 163 18.37 16.01 -18.96
N ALA A 164 18.46 15.88 -17.64
CA ALA A 164 19.71 15.75 -16.90
C ALA A 164 20.12 14.29 -16.62
N ASP A 165 19.20 13.34 -16.77
CA ASP A 165 19.42 11.92 -16.53
C ASP A 165 18.77 11.09 -17.66
N PRO A 166 19.56 10.53 -18.60
CA PRO A 166 19.04 9.75 -19.72
C PRO A 166 18.18 8.54 -19.32
N ASP A 167 18.41 7.98 -18.13
CA ASP A 167 17.65 6.85 -17.58
C ASP A 167 16.61 7.31 -16.54
N GLY A 168 16.54 8.62 -16.28
CA GLY A 168 15.69 9.26 -15.29
C GLY A 168 14.39 9.82 -15.86
N ARG A 169 13.40 9.96 -14.98
CA ARG A 169 12.09 10.54 -15.26
C ARG A 169 11.80 11.64 -14.26
N GLN A 170 11.18 12.71 -14.73
CA GLN A 170 10.84 13.84 -13.88
C GLN A 170 9.66 13.51 -12.98
N GLU A 171 9.87 13.62 -11.66
CA GLU A 171 8.79 13.65 -10.67
C GLU A 171 7.78 14.77 -10.94
N ARG A 172 6.69 14.80 -10.15
CA ARG A 172 5.58 15.77 -10.10
C ARG A 172 4.29 15.36 -10.80
N SER A 173 4.21 14.17 -11.37
CA SER A 173 2.98 13.66 -11.97
C SER A 173 1.96 13.22 -10.89
N ASP A 174 0.78 13.83 -10.84
CA ASP A 174 -0.33 13.48 -9.94
C ASP A 174 -1.52 12.86 -10.71
N PHE A 175 -2.58 12.45 -10.01
CA PHE A 175 -3.76 11.84 -10.65
C PHE A 175 -4.41 12.73 -11.72
N TYR A 176 -4.39 14.05 -11.55
CA TYR A 176 -4.96 14.99 -12.50
C TYR A 176 -4.14 15.06 -13.79
N ASP A 177 -2.82 14.87 -13.73
CA ASP A 177 -1.94 14.77 -14.89
C ASP A 177 -2.25 13.51 -15.69
N TYR A 178 -2.34 12.36 -15.01
CA TYR A 178 -2.69 11.08 -15.64
C TYR A 178 -3.98 11.20 -16.47
N LEU A 179 -5.02 11.79 -15.88
CA LEU A 179 -6.34 11.97 -16.49
C LEU A 179 -6.37 13.10 -17.54
N GLY A 180 -5.45 14.07 -17.44
CA GLY A 180 -5.48 15.29 -18.24
C GLY A 180 -6.66 16.19 -17.91
N VAL A 181 -7.06 16.29 -16.63
CA VAL A 181 -8.19 17.12 -16.17
C VAL A 181 -7.74 18.11 -15.09
N SER A 182 -8.15 19.37 -15.16
CA SER A 182 -7.91 20.31 -14.05
C SER A 182 -8.68 19.87 -12.81
N TRP A 183 -8.11 20.13 -11.63
CA TRP A 183 -8.71 19.74 -10.36
C TRP A 183 -8.65 20.86 -9.33
N THR A 184 -9.73 21.04 -8.57
CA THR A 184 -9.77 21.92 -7.40
C THR A 184 -9.97 21.10 -6.15
N PHE A 185 -9.01 21.17 -5.23
CA PHE A 185 -9.05 20.48 -3.95
C PHE A 185 -10.01 21.18 -2.97
N PRO A 186 -10.53 20.45 -1.96
CA PRO A 186 -11.35 21.04 -0.90
C PRO A 186 -10.69 22.20 -0.15
N ASP A 187 -9.35 22.24 -0.10
CA ASP A 187 -8.59 23.35 0.49
C ASP A 187 -8.46 24.58 -0.45
N GLY A 188 -9.18 24.57 -1.58
CA GLY A 188 -9.28 25.68 -2.53
C GLY A 188 -8.10 25.77 -3.52
N LYS A 189 -7.07 24.93 -3.37
CA LYS A 189 -5.97 24.89 -4.34
C LYS A 189 -6.46 24.27 -5.65
N SER A 190 -6.15 24.92 -6.76
CA SER A 190 -6.39 24.38 -8.10
C SER A 190 -5.09 23.97 -8.77
N GLU A 191 -5.12 22.85 -9.49
CA GLU A 191 -4.02 22.36 -10.32
C GLU A 191 -4.51 22.17 -11.76
N THR A 192 -3.61 22.39 -12.70
CA THR A 192 -3.85 22.18 -14.13
C THR A 192 -2.88 21.12 -14.63
N PRO A 193 -3.37 20.10 -15.36
CA PRO A 193 -2.52 19.04 -15.86
C PRO A 193 -1.49 19.56 -16.85
N GLU A 194 -0.27 19.03 -16.79
CA GLU A 194 0.74 19.27 -17.82
C GLU A 194 0.56 18.27 -18.98
N PRO A 195 0.43 18.71 -20.25
CA PRO A 195 0.22 17.78 -21.38
C PRO A 195 1.29 16.70 -21.52
N GLN A 196 2.54 17.00 -21.17
CA GLN A 196 3.68 16.06 -21.19
C GLN A 196 3.62 14.98 -20.09
N ARG A 197 2.71 15.12 -19.12
CA ARG A 197 2.50 14.19 -18.00
C ARG A 197 1.20 13.40 -18.16
N LYS A 198 0.57 13.44 -19.34
CA LYS A 198 -0.62 12.64 -19.61
C LYS A 198 -0.28 11.16 -19.45
N LEU A 199 -1.13 10.42 -18.72
CA LEU A 199 -0.89 9.05 -18.30
C LEU A 199 0.38 8.85 -17.46
N ALA A 200 0.78 9.86 -16.66
CA ALA A 200 1.91 9.75 -15.74
C ALA A 200 1.46 9.83 -14.27
N LEU A 201 2.09 9.02 -13.41
CA LEU A 201 1.91 9.01 -11.96
C LEU A 201 3.26 8.84 -11.27
N ASP A 202 3.72 9.84 -10.50
CA ASP A 202 4.89 9.65 -9.63
C ASP A 202 4.53 8.85 -8.37
N CYS A 203 5.51 8.56 -7.51
CA CYS A 203 5.33 7.70 -6.33
C CYS A 203 4.13 8.10 -5.45
N SER A 204 3.93 9.40 -5.21
CA SER A 204 2.87 9.92 -4.34
C SER A 204 1.61 10.31 -5.11
N GLY A 205 1.75 10.69 -6.38
CA GLY A 205 0.64 10.86 -7.32
C GLY A 205 -0.11 9.56 -7.57
N TYR A 206 0.61 8.44 -7.65
CA TYR A 206 0.06 7.09 -7.71
C TYR A 206 -0.78 6.75 -6.48
N LEU A 207 -0.31 7.05 -5.27
CA LEU A 207 -1.12 6.86 -4.05
C LEU A 207 -2.40 7.71 -4.10
N ARG A 208 -2.30 8.96 -4.56
CA ARG A 208 -3.46 9.86 -4.67
C ARG A 208 -4.43 9.43 -5.77
N MET A 209 -3.94 8.78 -6.82
CA MET A 209 -4.80 8.10 -7.80
C MET A 209 -5.56 6.95 -7.15
N VAL A 210 -4.86 6.00 -6.51
CA VAL A 210 -5.45 4.78 -5.93
C VAL A 210 -6.42 5.11 -4.80
N TYR A 211 -5.96 5.78 -3.74
CA TYR A 211 -6.79 6.05 -2.57
C TYR A 211 -7.74 7.22 -2.81
N GLY A 212 -7.24 8.29 -3.43
CA GLY A 212 -7.98 9.54 -3.54
C GLY A 212 -8.99 9.53 -4.68
N HIS A 213 -8.49 9.62 -5.91
CA HIS A 213 -9.35 9.76 -7.08
C HIS A 213 -10.23 8.52 -7.32
N ARG A 214 -9.66 7.31 -7.23
CA ARG A 214 -10.37 6.07 -7.53
C ARG A 214 -11.24 5.55 -6.39
N LEU A 215 -10.84 5.76 -5.14
CA LEU A 215 -11.54 5.25 -3.95
C LEU A 215 -12.20 6.33 -3.07
N GLY A 216 -12.11 7.61 -3.47
CA GLY A 216 -12.80 8.70 -2.81
C GLY A 216 -12.21 9.10 -1.46
N TYR A 217 -10.96 8.75 -1.17
CA TYR A 217 -10.28 9.24 0.02
C TYR A 217 -10.02 10.76 -0.12
N PRO A 218 -10.35 11.60 0.87
CA PRO A 218 -10.14 13.04 0.78
C PRO A 218 -8.69 13.39 0.45
N LEU A 219 -8.49 14.25 -0.55
CA LEU A 219 -7.19 14.78 -0.95
C LEU A 219 -7.10 16.26 -0.62
N ARG A 220 -5.89 16.74 -0.31
CA ARG A 220 -5.60 18.16 -0.23
C ARG A 220 -4.48 18.56 -1.18
N GLY A 221 -4.48 19.82 -1.62
CA GLY A 221 -3.48 20.35 -2.55
C GLY A 221 -2.21 20.85 -1.86
N THR A 222 -2.27 21.10 -0.56
CA THR A 222 -1.19 21.60 0.29
C THR A 222 -0.38 20.48 0.96
N ASN A 223 0.87 20.79 1.34
CA ASN A 223 1.77 19.87 2.07
C ASN A 223 1.90 20.23 3.57
N THR A 224 1.04 21.11 4.06
CA THR A 224 0.95 21.50 5.48
C THR A 224 -0.08 20.63 6.22
N PRO A 225 -0.14 20.65 7.57
CA PRO A 225 -1.22 19.99 8.32
C PRO A 225 -2.63 20.37 7.80
N GLY A 226 -3.55 19.41 7.77
CA GLY A 226 -4.92 19.61 7.31
C GLY A 226 -5.71 18.31 7.14
N GLU A 227 -6.94 18.41 6.62
CA GLU A 227 -7.74 17.23 6.26
C GLU A 227 -7.32 16.65 4.90
N GLY A 228 -7.42 15.34 4.76
CA GLY A 228 -7.10 14.62 3.51
C GLY A 228 -5.61 14.36 3.29
N LEU A 229 -5.32 13.53 2.28
CA LEU A 229 -3.97 13.10 1.94
C LEU A 229 -3.24 14.24 1.18
N PRO A 230 -2.06 14.71 1.65
CA PRO A 230 -1.27 15.76 0.97
C PRO A 230 -0.62 15.25 -0.32
N ARG A 231 0.11 16.14 -1.02
CA ARG A 231 0.71 15.81 -2.32
C ARG A 231 2.01 15.02 -2.22
N ARG A 232 2.91 15.40 -1.31
CA ARG A 232 4.28 14.86 -1.26
C ARG A 232 4.42 13.71 -0.25
N ALA A 233 5.28 12.74 -0.57
CA ALA A 233 5.56 11.58 0.29
C ALA A 233 5.94 11.97 1.74
N TYR A 234 6.87 12.92 1.93
CA TYR A 234 7.22 13.39 3.28
C TYR A 234 6.01 13.96 4.03
N ALA A 235 5.17 14.73 3.33
CA ALA A 235 4.00 15.36 3.93
C ALA A 235 2.92 14.32 4.26
N MET A 236 2.79 13.25 3.46
CA MET A 236 1.90 12.14 3.78
C MET A 236 2.36 11.39 5.02
N ALA A 237 3.67 11.18 5.17
CA ALA A 237 4.23 10.55 6.36
C ALA A 237 4.01 11.41 7.61
N GLU A 238 4.33 12.71 7.53
CA GLU A 238 4.31 13.64 8.67
C GLU A 238 2.88 14.10 9.04
N PHE A 239 2.09 14.48 8.04
CA PHE A 239 0.80 15.16 8.22
C PHE A 239 -0.38 14.43 7.58
N GLY A 240 -0.18 13.17 7.17
CA GLY A 240 -1.27 12.35 6.62
C GLY A 240 -2.36 12.09 7.67
N PRO A 241 -3.56 11.66 7.23
CA PRO A 241 -4.63 11.20 8.11
C PRO A 241 -4.39 9.74 8.55
N GLY A 242 -5.09 9.27 9.57
CA GLY A 242 -4.92 7.90 10.08
C GLY A 242 -3.91 7.75 11.21
N ALA A 243 -3.35 6.55 11.34
CA ALA A 243 -2.38 6.19 12.36
C ALA A 243 -0.97 6.06 11.80
N GLN A 244 0.02 6.68 12.46
CA GLN A 244 1.43 6.38 12.23
C GLN A 244 1.78 5.05 12.91
N LEU A 245 2.33 4.10 12.15
CA LEU A 245 2.54 2.73 12.62
C LEU A 245 3.88 2.57 13.35
N MET A 246 4.88 3.33 12.92
CA MET A 246 6.20 3.45 13.54
C MET A 246 6.75 4.86 13.29
N PRO A 247 7.51 5.44 14.23
CA PRO A 247 8.02 6.80 14.08
C PRO A 247 9.06 6.88 12.95
N ASN A 248 9.08 7.99 12.21
CA ASN A 248 10.25 8.35 11.40
C ASN A 248 11.36 8.83 12.33
N SER A 249 12.34 7.98 12.60
CA SER A 249 13.49 8.29 13.44
C SER A 249 14.74 8.71 12.65
N GLY A 250 14.61 8.85 11.32
CA GLY A 250 15.76 8.99 10.42
C GLY A 250 16.65 7.74 10.33
N GLN A 251 16.17 6.62 10.89
CA GLN A 251 16.80 5.32 10.85
C GLN A 251 15.81 4.32 10.25
N ARG A 252 16.35 3.16 9.82
CA ARG A 252 15.53 2.05 9.33
C ARG A 252 14.38 1.73 10.30
N ALA A 253 13.17 1.73 9.74
CA ALA A 253 11.96 1.35 10.44
C ALA A 253 12.04 -0.09 10.98
N ARG A 254 11.38 -0.29 12.13
CA ARG A 254 11.24 -1.60 12.79
C ARG A 254 9.76 -1.87 13.02
N ALA A 255 9.46 -3.06 13.54
CA ALA A 255 8.10 -3.53 13.80
C ALA A 255 7.27 -3.70 12.51
N ILE A 256 7.83 -4.45 11.57
CA ILE A 256 7.19 -4.79 10.29
C ILE A 256 5.90 -5.59 10.48
N ASP A 257 5.77 -6.28 11.60
CA ASP A 257 4.58 -6.99 12.07
C ASP A 257 3.37 -6.07 12.32
N ARG A 258 3.57 -4.76 12.39
CA ARG A 258 2.48 -3.76 12.49
C ARG A 258 1.81 -3.48 11.15
N LEU A 259 2.50 -3.78 10.04
CA LEU A 259 1.97 -3.51 8.70
C LEU A 259 0.85 -4.48 8.36
N LEU A 260 -0.15 -3.97 7.66
CA LEU A 260 -1.23 -4.72 7.03
C LEU A 260 -1.36 -4.30 5.56
N PRO A 261 -1.78 -5.20 4.66
CA PRO A 261 -1.96 -4.84 3.25
C PRO A 261 -2.79 -3.56 3.08
N GLY A 262 -2.34 -2.70 2.16
CA GLY A 262 -2.91 -1.37 1.93
C GLY A 262 -2.35 -0.25 2.81
N ASP A 263 -1.37 -0.52 3.67
CA ASP A 263 -0.65 0.54 4.38
C ASP A 263 0.27 1.33 3.44
N LEU A 264 0.42 2.63 3.70
CA LEU A 264 1.38 3.47 3.01
C LEU A 264 2.76 3.30 3.63
N VAL A 265 3.77 3.01 2.82
CA VAL A 265 5.17 2.92 3.24
C VAL A 265 5.97 4.08 2.67
N PHE A 266 6.88 4.61 3.47
CA PHE A 266 7.66 5.80 3.14
C PHE A 266 9.16 5.53 3.26
N LEU A 267 9.89 5.87 2.21
CA LEU A 267 11.28 5.47 2.02
C LEU A 267 12.14 6.65 1.55
N ASN A 268 13.44 6.49 1.65
CA ASN A 268 14.43 7.34 1.01
C ASN A 268 14.96 6.64 -0.26
N ALA A 269 14.65 7.11 -1.46
CA ALA A 269 15.11 6.56 -2.73
C ALA A 269 16.29 7.35 -3.33
N GLN A 270 16.97 8.18 -2.54
CA GLN A 270 18.15 8.90 -3.00
C GLN A 270 19.31 7.93 -3.26
N PRO A 271 20.22 8.26 -4.22
CA PRO A 271 21.43 7.49 -4.46
C PRO A 271 22.27 7.29 -3.20
N VAL A 272 22.35 8.33 -2.37
CA VAL A 272 23.00 8.29 -1.05
C VAL A 272 21.90 8.36 0.02
N PRO A 273 21.73 7.31 0.85
CA PRO A 273 20.75 7.29 1.91
C PRO A 273 20.90 8.49 2.85
N ASN A 274 19.79 9.14 3.15
CA ASN A 274 19.68 10.12 4.21
C ASN A 274 18.34 9.93 4.95
N ASP A 275 18.03 10.82 5.89
CA ASP A 275 16.85 10.73 6.74
C ASP A 275 15.58 11.33 6.12
N GLN A 276 15.67 11.86 4.90
CA GLN A 276 14.54 12.48 4.21
C GLN A 276 13.70 11.44 3.46
N ILE A 277 12.39 11.59 3.57
CA ILE A 277 11.41 10.82 2.79
C ILE A 277 11.20 11.53 1.44
N ASP A 278 11.42 10.81 0.36
CA ASP A 278 11.17 11.25 -1.02
C ASP A 278 10.34 10.21 -1.80
N HIS A 279 10.21 8.99 -1.31
CA HIS A 279 9.52 7.90 -1.97
C HIS A 279 8.41 7.31 -1.13
N SER A 280 7.38 6.78 -1.81
CA SER A 280 6.26 6.13 -1.15
C SER A 280 5.68 4.98 -1.97
N GLY A 281 5.05 4.03 -1.29
CA GLY A 281 4.41 2.87 -1.89
C GLY A 281 3.25 2.33 -1.06
N ILE A 282 2.64 1.26 -1.57
CA ILE A 282 1.55 0.51 -0.93
C ILE A 282 2.10 -0.86 -0.51
N TYR A 283 2.02 -1.17 0.77
CA TYR A 283 2.39 -2.50 1.26
C TYR A 283 1.36 -3.54 0.79
N LEU A 284 1.84 -4.61 0.17
CA LEU A 284 0.99 -5.65 -0.43
C LEU A 284 0.72 -6.82 0.51
N GLY A 285 1.64 -7.08 1.45
CA GLY A 285 1.66 -8.29 2.25
C GLY A 285 2.93 -9.10 2.01
N LEU A 286 2.84 -10.40 2.26
CA LEU A 286 3.90 -11.34 1.94
C LEU A 286 3.78 -11.78 0.47
N ASP A 287 4.91 -11.88 -0.23
CA ASP A 287 4.96 -12.60 -1.50
C ASP A 287 5.04 -14.12 -1.32
N ASP A 288 5.00 -14.86 -2.41
CA ASP A 288 5.12 -16.32 -2.48
C ASP A 288 6.49 -16.87 -2.02
N GLY A 289 7.47 -15.98 -1.81
CA GLY A 289 8.74 -16.27 -1.14
C GLY A 289 8.72 -15.99 0.37
N GLY A 290 7.61 -15.48 0.92
CA GLY A 290 7.49 -15.11 2.33
C GLY A 290 8.11 -13.76 2.68
N HIS A 291 8.38 -12.89 1.69
CA HIS A 291 8.98 -11.57 1.89
C HIS A 291 7.96 -10.45 1.91
N HIS A 292 8.20 -9.41 2.70
CA HIS A 292 7.32 -8.26 2.85
C HIS A 292 7.43 -7.32 1.65
N ARG A 293 6.52 -7.47 0.69
CA ARG A 293 6.56 -6.76 -0.59
C ARG A 293 5.67 -5.52 -0.61
N PHE A 294 6.09 -4.50 -1.36
CA PHE A 294 5.30 -3.32 -1.65
C PHE A 294 5.28 -3.02 -3.16
N ILE A 295 4.30 -2.22 -3.59
CA ILE A 295 4.20 -1.66 -4.95
C ILE A 295 4.40 -0.16 -4.89
N SER A 296 5.13 0.41 -5.85
CA SER A 296 5.33 1.87 -5.93
C SER A 296 5.58 2.30 -7.36
N SER A 297 5.29 3.57 -7.68
CA SER A 297 5.71 4.14 -8.97
C SER A 297 7.15 4.60 -8.91
N ARG A 298 7.99 4.09 -9.82
CA ARG A 298 9.45 4.31 -9.81
C ARG A 298 9.92 4.88 -11.15
N SER A 299 10.90 5.79 -11.08
CA SER A 299 11.50 6.39 -12.26
C SER A 299 12.18 5.35 -13.17
N GLN A 300 12.91 4.41 -12.58
CA GLN A 300 13.76 3.47 -13.32
C GLN A 300 12.97 2.38 -14.07
N THR A 301 11.72 2.13 -13.66
CA THR A 301 10.80 1.22 -14.35
C THR A 301 9.72 1.97 -15.12
N ASP A 302 9.80 3.31 -15.14
CA ASP A 302 8.80 4.21 -15.74
C ASP A 302 7.36 3.91 -15.33
N GLY A 303 7.07 3.77 -14.04
CA GLY A 303 5.69 3.58 -13.58
C GLY A 303 5.51 2.77 -12.30
N PRO A 304 4.25 2.55 -11.85
CA PRO A 304 3.86 1.64 -10.78
C PRO A 304 4.31 0.21 -11.03
N THR A 305 4.92 -0.43 -10.03
CA THR A 305 5.42 -1.80 -10.16
C THR A 305 5.76 -2.43 -8.80
N MET A 306 5.51 -3.73 -8.68
CA MET A 306 6.01 -4.62 -7.63
C MET A 306 7.26 -5.41 -8.07
N GLY A 307 7.76 -5.15 -9.28
CA GLY A 307 8.83 -5.88 -9.95
C GLY A 307 10.22 -5.68 -9.36
N ASP A 308 11.15 -6.57 -9.71
CA ASP A 308 12.50 -6.57 -9.12
C ASP A 308 13.53 -5.74 -9.91
N LEU A 309 13.13 -5.21 -11.08
CA LEU A 309 13.94 -4.28 -11.84
C LEU A 309 14.28 -3.05 -10.98
N SER A 310 15.57 -2.71 -10.94
CA SER A 310 16.11 -1.62 -10.09
C SER A 310 15.91 -1.83 -8.59
N GLY A 311 15.83 -3.10 -8.16
CA GLY A 311 15.80 -3.53 -6.76
C GLY A 311 14.43 -4.05 -6.35
N ALA A 312 14.39 -5.28 -5.83
CA ALA A 312 13.19 -5.95 -5.32
C ALA A 312 12.53 -5.11 -4.20
N PRO A 313 11.27 -4.66 -4.36
CA PRO A 313 10.58 -3.78 -3.41
C PRO A 313 10.15 -4.56 -2.16
N LEU A 314 11.14 -4.92 -1.36
CA LEU A 314 11.02 -5.65 -0.10
C LEU A 314 11.36 -4.74 1.08
N LEU A 315 10.73 -4.99 2.22
CA LEU A 315 10.92 -4.21 3.47
C LEU A 315 11.73 -4.98 4.52
N ASP A 316 11.82 -6.30 4.38
CA ASP A 316 12.58 -7.21 5.22
C ASP A 316 13.95 -7.58 4.63
N GLY A 317 14.80 -8.22 5.41
CA GLY A 317 16.16 -8.55 5.01
C GLY A 317 17.09 -7.33 4.98
N SER A 318 18.00 -7.27 4.01
CA SER A 318 18.97 -6.19 3.83
C SER A 318 19.07 -5.82 2.36
N GLY A 319 19.45 -4.58 2.05
CA GLY A 319 19.60 -4.13 0.66
C GLY A 319 18.96 -2.77 0.43
N TYR A 320 18.70 -2.46 -0.84
CA TYR A 320 18.29 -1.11 -1.23
C TYR A 320 17.08 -0.61 -0.44
N TRP A 321 15.93 -1.26 -0.61
CA TRP A 321 14.68 -0.84 0.02
C TRP A 321 14.58 -1.14 1.52
N PRO A 322 14.99 -2.32 2.03
CA PRO A 322 14.90 -2.61 3.47
C PRO A 322 15.66 -1.60 4.33
N ASP A 323 16.83 -1.14 3.86
CA ASP A 323 17.67 -0.18 4.61
C ASP A 323 17.23 1.28 4.42
N ARG A 324 16.28 1.52 3.51
CA ARG A 324 15.74 2.83 3.15
C ARG A 324 14.29 3.04 3.62
N TRP A 325 13.66 2.04 4.23
CA TRP A 325 12.32 2.17 4.78
C TRP A 325 12.36 2.94 6.12
N LEU A 326 11.64 4.06 6.20
CA LEU A 326 11.74 5.01 7.32
C LEU A 326 10.50 5.02 8.22
N THR A 327 9.30 4.87 7.66
CA THR A 327 8.04 4.86 8.42
C THR A 327 6.89 4.32 7.57
N ALA A 328 5.73 4.12 8.19
CA ALA A 328 4.49 3.74 7.53
C ALA A 328 3.27 4.37 8.21
N ARG A 329 2.17 4.48 7.45
CA ARG A 329 0.91 5.05 7.91
C ARG A 329 -0.27 4.24 7.38
N ARG A 330 -1.24 3.97 8.24
CA ARG A 330 -2.54 3.42 7.88
C ARG A 330 -3.56 4.54 7.85
N ILE A 331 -4.07 4.88 6.66
CA ILE A 331 -4.93 6.05 6.43
C ILE A 331 -6.39 5.73 6.59
#